data_AF-A0AAU1ZKZ5-F1
#
_entry.id   AF-A0AAU1ZKZ5-F1
#
_cell.length_a   1.000
_cell.length_b   1.000
_cell.length_c   1.000
_cell.angle_alpha   90.00
_cell.angle_beta   90.00
_cell.angle_gamma   90.00
#
_symmetry.space_group_name_H-M   'P 1'
#
loop_
_entity.id
_entity.type
_entity.pdbx_description
1 polymer ?
#
loop_
_entity_poly.entity_id
_entity_poly.type
_entity_poly.pdbx_seq_one_letter_code
_entity_poly.pdbx_strand_id
1 'polypeptide(L)'
;MTIAITPSETSAEERGTAAPEAFAPDTVPAPISEPEFWEPSAPEPASPVSDTESPEPGSDAEYAGPESEDETSGPESEDESSDAHDPVVVRDARDFGVYARTGGWAFALKVARSVRPGGQPAEGTARTKVSAKAFARLAECSPERVMRYYKAWDMAADDGLVPQFEVLVPGEDVELPDADVWLSYYTSRNSASSVRGQAISAAAEAEGIRPTKALEVAENPTALRAAILADPGTAEAARGALLDRMKEDPALQTEMARAFARTDDLKKAVASEAKAADRIGYVRQIVENGQIKTPAGQTVAAPAELRAEAERHLSLIDELDDSEEAGEWAGEAYDAVKGLVARAVEEDPTLRVQERRTKFYNSLQKATKVFEELTLDEVLEEEIFEDDMLQRLEALQEAISSCISTLRRASTAS
;
A
#
# COMPACT_ATOMS: atom_id res chain seq x y z
N MET A 1 -71.69 82.23 10.50
CA MET A 1 -70.28 82.28 10.05
C MET A 1 -69.46 82.57 11.27
N THR A 2 -69.04 81.49 11.89
CA THR A 2 -68.77 81.27 13.31
C THR A 2 -68.01 79.92 13.28
N ILE A 3 -66.93 79.58 13.98
CA ILE A 3 -66.38 79.83 15.33
C ILE A 3 -64.88 79.44 15.19
N ALA A 4 -63.91 80.34 15.39
CA ALA A 4 -63.18 80.66 16.63
C ALA A 4 -62.55 79.46 17.38
N ILE A 5 -61.22 79.51 17.46
CA ILE A 5 -60.28 78.52 18.00
C ILE A 5 -60.06 78.77 19.51
N THR A 6 -59.61 77.72 20.23
CA THR A 6 -58.74 77.65 21.45
C THR A 6 -59.39 76.94 22.66
N PRO A 7 -58.60 76.37 23.62
CA PRO A 7 -58.24 74.94 23.60
C PRO A 7 -58.28 74.28 25.02
N SER A 8 -57.76 73.05 25.10
CA SER A 8 -57.10 72.38 26.25
C SER A 8 -57.86 71.19 26.86
N GLU A 9 -57.22 70.02 26.77
CA GLU A 9 -56.97 69.00 27.82
C GLU A 9 -56.57 67.70 27.08
N THR A 10 -55.30 67.32 27.06
CA THR A 10 -54.50 66.64 28.09
C THR A 10 -54.90 65.18 28.31
N SER A 11 -53.89 64.32 28.18
CA SER A 11 -53.77 62.91 28.53
C SER A 11 -54.19 61.86 27.48
N ALA A 12 -53.16 61.11 27.08
CA ALA A 12 -53.14 60.10 26.05
C ALA A 12 -53.15 58.70 26.66
N GLU A 13 -54.14 57.92 26.24
CA GLU A 13 -54.32 56.47 26.25
C GLU A 13 -55.23 56.26 25.01
N GLU A 14 -55.06 55.35 24.06
CA GLU A 14 -54.65 53.95 24.08
C GLU A 14 -54.40 53.47 22.63
N ARG A 15 -53.54 52.44 22.49
CA ARG A 15 -53.59 51.32 21.51
C ARG A 15 -53.55 51.58 20.00
N GLY A 16 -52.55 50.92 19.40
CA GLY A 16 -52.77 50.07 18.23
C GLY A 16 -51.99 50.47 16.98
N THR A 17 -51.11 49.59 16.51
CA THR A 17 -51.21 48.90 15.21
C THR A 17 -49.82 48.47 14.71
N ALA A 18 -49.67 47.15 14.60
CA ALA A 18 -48.84 46.37 13.66
C ALA A 18 -47.41 46.84 13.32
N ALA A 19 -46.44 46.08 13.82
CA ALA A 19 -45.10 45.94 13.23
C ALA A 19 -45.13 44.85 12.13
N PRO A 20 -44.43 45.04 10.99
CA PRO A 20 -44.20 43.98 10.02
C PRO A 20 -42.97 43.12 10.35
N GLU A 21 -43.07 41.89 9.88
CA GLU A 21 -42.15 40.76 9.94
C GLU A 21 -40.76 40.96 9.29
N ALA A 22 -39.83 40.17 9.84
CA ALA A 22 -38.81 39.32 9.20
C ALA A 22 -37.66 39.93 8.38
N PHE A 23 -36.43 39.57 8.76
CA PHE A 23 -35.34 39.04 7.90
C PHE A 23 -34.15 38.68 8.82
N ALA A 24 -33.87 37.40 9.08
CA ALA A 24 -32.75 36.58 8.54
C ALA A 24 -32.50 35.42 9.55
N PRO A 25 -31.71 34.35 9.29
CA PRO A 25 -30.76 34.15 8.19
C PRO A 25 -30.77 32.76 7.51
N ASP A 26 -29.96 32.69 6.45
CA ASP A 26 -29.39 31.53 5.74
C ASP A 26 -29.40 30.20 6.49
N THR A 27 -30.05 29.21 5.88
CA THR A 27 -29.75 27.79 6.10
C THR A 27 -29.12 27.24 4.82
N VAL A 28 -27.81 27.00 4.90
CA VAL A 28 -27.03 26.28 3.88
C VAL A 28 -27.57 24.84 3.79
N PRO A 29 -27.93 24.32 2.60
CA PRO A 29 -28.35 22.93 2.48
C PRO A 29 -27.13 21.99 2.59
N ALA A 30 -27.26 21.01 3.48
CA ALA A 30 -26.31 19.92 3.72
C ALA A 30 -26.12 19.01 2.47
N PRO A 31 -24.96 18.34 2.34
CA PRO A 31 -24.66 17.48 1.20
C PRO A 31 -25.56 16.24 1.15
N ILE A 32 -26.03 15.92 -0.04
CA ILE A 32 -26.83 14.74 -0.36
C ILE A 32 -25.95 13.49 -0.19
N SER A 33 -26.33 12.63 0.75
CA SER A 33 -25.73 11.31 0.95
C SER A 33 -26.06 10.39 -0.23
N GLU A 34 -25.03 9.86 -0.89
CA GLU A 34 -25.14 8.86 -1.96
C GLU A 34 -25.69 7.53 -1.40
N PRO A 35 -26.59 6.82 -2.10
CA PRO A 35 -27.05 5.50 -1.68
C PRO A 35 -26.02 4.41 -2.00
N GLU A 36 -25.88 3.49 -1.04
CA GLU A 36 -24.92 2.38 -1.03
C GLU A 36 -24.90 1.54 -2.31
N PHE A 37 -23.67 1.47 -2.80
CA PHE A 37 -23.02 0.62 -3.78
C PHE A 37 -23.31 -0.88 -3.58
N TRP A 38 -23.64 -1.59 -4.67
CA TRP A 38 -23.76 -3.05 -4.72
C TRP A 38 -22.95 -3.58 -5.90
N GLU A 39 -21.98 -4.45 -5.63
CA GLU A 39 -21.16 -5.17 -6.62
C GLU A 39 -21.86 -6.48 -7.07
N PRO A 40 -22.00 -6.74 -8.38
CA PRO A 40 -22.30 -8.08 -8.88
C PRO A 40 -21.03 -8.77 -9.41
N SER A 41 -20.82 -10.00 -8.94
CA SER A 41 -19.72 -10.91 -9.31
C SER A 41 -19.58 -11.12 -10.83
N ALA A 42 -18.35 -11.00 -11.32
CA ALA A 42 -17.97 -11.29 -12.70
C ALA A 42 -17.73 -12.81 -12.93
N PRO A 43 -18.10 -13.36 -14.10
CA PRO A 43 -17.70 -14.71 -14.52
C PRO A 43 -16.29 -14.72 -15.15
N GLU A 44 -15.57 -15.83 -14.93
CA GLU A 44 -14.21 -16.11 -15.42
C GLU A 44 -14.08 -16.08 -16.96
N PRO A 45 -13.03 -15.43 -17.51
CA PRO A 45 -12.69 -15.60 -18.91
C PRO A 45 -11.71 -16.78 -19.14
N ALA A 46 -12.05 -17.58 -20.16
CA ALA A 46 -11.29 -18.69 -20.69
C ALA A 46 -9.97 -18.24 -21.36
N SER A 47 -8.93 -19.06 -21.18
CA SER A 47 -7.58 -18.87 -21.73
C SER A 47 -7.51 -19.04 -23.25
N PRO A 48 -6.66 -18.26 -23.94
CA PRO A 48 -6.11 -18.67 -25.21
C PRO A 48 -4.63 -19.10 -25.07
N VAL A 49 -4.40 -20.32 -25.52
CA VAL A 49 -3.13 -20.87 -26.03
C VAL A 49 -2.59 -20.01 -27.17
N SER A 50 -1.27 -19.79 -27.23
CA SER A 50 -0.46 -19.82 -28.47
C SER A 50 1.03 -19.73 -28.16
N ASP A 51 1.75 -20.75 -28.65
CA ASP A 51 3.18 -20.79 -28.95
C ASP A 51 3.66 -19.55 -29.72
N THR A 52 4.89 -19.06 -29.46
CA THR A 52 5.82 -18.57 -30.51
C THR A 52 7.25 -18.47 -29.97
N GLU A 53 8.06 -19.45 -30.37
CA GLU A 53 9.42 -19.37 -30.94
C GLU A 53 10.33 -18.14 -30.64
N SER A 54 11.42 -18.42 -29.92
CA SER A 54 12.60 -17.57 -29.76
C SER A 54 13.37 -17.36 -31.08
N PRO A 55 14.16 -16.27 -31.16
CA PRO A 55 15.56 -16.46 -31.52
C PRO A 55 16.55 -15.61 -30.68
N GLU A 56 17.59 -16.28 -30.18
CA GLU A 56 18.93 -15.72 -29.90
C GLU A 56 19.58 -15.25 -31.24
N PRO A 57 20.53 -14.27 -31.29
CA PRO A 57 21.81 -14.38 -30.57
C PRO A 57 22.59 -13.10 -30.20
N GLY A 58 23.47 -13.25 -29.20
CA GLY A 58 24.90 -12.92 -29.28
C GLY A 58 25.34 -11.46 -29.12
N SER A 59 26.17 -11.19 -28.10
CA SER A 59 27.58 -10.79 -28.30
C SER A 59 28.22 -10.30 -26.99
N ASP A 60 29.49 -10.66 -26.87
CA ASP A 60 30.43 -10.31 -25.81
C ASP A 60 30.65 -8.78 -25.69
N ALA A 61 30.77 -8.30 -24.45
CA ALA A 61 31.49 -7.06 -24.17
C ALA A 61 32.08 -7.08 -22.75
N GLU A 62 33.40 -7.06 -22.71
CA GLU A 62 34.24 -6.91 -21.55
C GLU A 62 34.15 -5.51 -20.92
N TYR A 63 34.46 -5.46 -19.62
CA TYR A 63 35.23 -4.40 -18.94
C TYR A 63 34.60 -3.03 -18.62
N ALA A 64 34.54 -2.73 -17.31
CA ALA A 64 35.18 -1.58 -16.65
C ALA A 64 34.37 -1.18 -15.40
N GLY A 65 34.84 -1.59 -14.22
CA GLY A 65 34.29 -1.08 -12.96
C GLY A 65 34.83 0.34 -12.68
N PRO A 66 34.02 1.27 -12.18
CA PRO A 66 34.53 2.49 -11.59
C PRO A 66 34.80 2.31 -10.10
N GLU A 67 35.90 2.93 -9.72
CA GLU A 67 36.54 3.00 -8.42
C GLU A 67 35.60 3.59 -7.37
N SER A 68 35.57 2.95 -6.20
CA SER A 68 34.90 3.47 -5.01
C SER A 68 35.83 4.47 -4.32
N GLU A 69 35.46 5.75 -4.38
CA GLU A 69 36.05 6.80 -3.57
C GLU A 69 35.54 6.72 -2.12
N ASP A 70 36.52 6.91 -1.25
CA ASP A 70 36.53 6.92 0.20
C ASP A 70 35.89 8.22 0.74
N GLU A 71 35.31 8.17 1.94
CA GLU A 71 35.31 9.23 2.97
C GLU A 71 34.18 9.01 4.00
N THR A 72 34.52 8.53 5.19
CA THR A 72 34.19 9.27 6.42
C THR A 72 35.01 8.79 7.62
N SER A 73 35.81 9.70 8.13
CA SER A 73 36.80 9.56 9.20
C SER A 73 36.23 9.65 10.62
N GLY A 74 36.82 8.89 11.54
CA GLY A 74 37.12 9.28 12.93
C GLY A 74 36.53 8.41 14.07
N PRO A 75 37.18 8.32 15.26
CA PRO A 75 38.48 8.86 15.66
C PRO A 75 39.56 7.77 15.86
N GLU A 76 40.80 8.26 15.79
CA GLU A 76 42.06 7.55 15.92
C GLU A 76 42.28 6.99 17.34
N SER A 77 42.69 5.73 17.43
CA SER A 77 43.34 5.17 18.60
C SER A 77 44.64 4.50 18.16
N GLU A 78 45.73 5.23 18.43
CA GLU A 78 47.09 4.78 18.66
C GLU A 78 47.74 3.87 17.59
N ASP A 79 48.63 4.52 16.83
CA ASP A 79 49.74 3.92 16.10
C ASP A 79 50.61 3.06 17.04
N GLU A 80 50.35 1.76 17.08
CA GLU A 80 51.39 0.79 17.37
C GLU A 80 52.26 0.62 16.12
N SER A 81 53.48 1.14 16.22
CA SER A 81 54.57 0.97 15.25
C SER A 81 54.66 -0.47 14.73
N SER A 82 54.76 -0.63 13.42
CA SER A 82 54.95 -1.93 12.75
C SER A 82 56.16 -2.74 13.22
N ASP A 83 57.07 -2.13 13.98
CA ASP A 83 58.29 -2.73 14.52
C ASP A 83 58.10 -3.51 15.85
N ALA A 84 56.89 -3.55 16.41
CA ALA A 84 56.62 -4.22 17.70
C ALA A 84 55.87 -5.56 17.60
N HIS A 85 55.51 -6.02 16.39
CA HIS A 85 54.75 -7.26 16.22
C HIS A 85 55.66 -8.50 16.14
N ASP A 86 55.18 -9.63 16.64
CA ASP A 86 55.89 -10.92 16.56
C ASP A 86 56.21 -11.26 15.10
N PRO A 87 57.48 -11.59 14.74
CA PRO A 87 57.86 -11.90 13.36
C PRO A 87 57.06 -13.05 12.75
N VAL A 88 56.55 -13.98 13.56
CA VAL A 88 55.71 -15.10 13.10
C VAL A 88 54.33 -14.61 12.69
N VAL A 89 53.74 -13.68 13.45
CA VAL A 89 52.45 -13.05 13.13
C VAL A 89 52.55 -12.24 11.84
N VAL A 90 53.65 -11.50 11.65
CA VAL A 90 53.91 -10.74 10.42
C VAL A 90 54.02 -11.68 9.21
N ARG A 91 54.70 -12.82 9.36
CA ARG A 91 54.80 -13.84 8.29
C ARG A 91 53.42 -14.42 7.96
N ASP A 92 52.64 -14.78 8.97
CA ASP A 92 51.32 -15.36 8.79
C ASP A 92 50.34 -14.38 8.13
N ALA A 93 50.41 -13.10 8.51
CA ALA A 93 49.63 -12.04 7.88
C ALA A 93 50.00 -11.85 6.40
N ARG A 94 51.30 -11.78 6.08
CA ARG A 94 51.77 -11.69 4.68
C ARG A 94 51.31 -12.88 3.85
N ASP A 95 51.49 -14.10 4.37
CA ASP A 95 51.03 -15.29 3.66
C ASP A 95 49.51 -15.32 3.48
N PHE A 96 48.75 -14.83 4.45
CA PHE A 96 47.29 -14.72 4.36
C PHE A 96 46.85 -13.68 3.32
N GLY A 97 47.60 -12.59 3.18
CA GLY A 97 47.37 -11.51 2.21
C GLY A 97 47.64 -11.90 0.76
N VAL A 98 48.74 -12.63 0.51
CA VAL A 98 49.21 -13.01 -0.84
C VAL A 98 48.17 -13.81 -1.64
N TYR A 99 47.32 -14.62 -0.98
CA TYR A 99 46.37 -15.49 -1.66
C TYR A 99 44.95 -14.92 -1.59
N ALA A 100 44.48 -14.34 -2.69
CA ALA A 100 43.18 -13.65 -2.74
C ALA A 100 41.95 -14.57 -2.76
N ARG A 101 42.07 -15.85 -3.13
CA ARG A 101 40.93 -16.78 -3.24
C ARG A 101 41.12 -18.00 -2.33
N THR A 102 40.36 -18.04 -1.24
CA THR A 102 40.02 -19.23 -0.44
C THR A 102 41.19 -20.16 -0.13
N GLY A 103 42.11 -19.76 0.76
CA GLY A 103 42.85 -20.78 1.51
C GLY A 103 41.92 -21.39 2.55
N GLY A 104 41.93 -22.71 2.70
CA GLY A 104 41.02 -23.43 3.62
C GLY A 104 41.47 -23.37 5.08
N TRP A 105 41.48 -24.53 5.73
CA TRP A 105 41.95 -24.71 7.10
C TRP A 105 43.29 -24.05 7.42
N ALA A 106 44.24 -24.03 6.47
CA ALA A 106 45.55 -23.44 6.67
C ALA A 106 45.51 -21.92 6.91
N PHE A 107 44.57 -21.20 6.30
CA PHE A 107 44.42 -19.75 6.52
C PHE A 107 43.65 -19.49 7.81
N ALA A 108 42.68 -20.34 8.11
CA ALA A 108 41.97 -20.32 9.38
C ALA A 108 42.93 -20.54 10.56
N LEU A 109 43.89 -21.47 10.44
CA LEU A 109 44.94 -21.71 11.43
C LEU A 109 45.84 -20.48 11.62
N LYS A 110 46.27 -19.83 10.52
CA LYS A 110 47.06 -18.58 10.58
C LYS A 110 46.30 -17.49 11.33
N VAL A 111 45.01 -17.33 11.06
CA VAL A 111 44.16 -16.39 11.80
C VAL A 111 44.01 -16.81 13.27
N ALA A 112 43.70 -18.08 13.56
CA ALA A 112 43.45 -18.56 14.91
C ALA A 112 44.70 -18.49 15.82
N ARG A 113 45.90 -18.73 15.26
CA ARG A 113 47.17 -18.66 16.01
C ARG A 113 47.70 -17.24 16.16
N SER A 114 47.34 -16.31 15.27
CA SER A 114 47.88 -14.95 15.25
C SER A 114 46.92 -13.86 15.70
N VAL A 115 45.60 -14.11 15.72
CA VAL A 115 44.57 -13.08 15.93
C VAL A 115 43.81 -13.29 17.24
N ARG A 116 43.61 -12.19 17.97
CA ARG A 116 42.68 -12.09 19.10
C ARG A 116 41.58 -11.07 18.76
N PRO A 117 40.31 -11.48 18.61
CA PRO A 117 39.22 -10.53 18.43
C PRO A 117 39.00 -9.75 19.74
N GLY A 118 38.78 -8.44 19.63
CA GLY A 118 38.36 -7.61 20.76
C GLY A 118 39.41 -6.72 21.43
N GLY A 119 40.68 -6.72 20.99
CA GLY A 119 41.67 -5.70 21.37
C GLY A 119 42.02 -5.60 22.86
N GLN A 120 41.54 -6.51 23.71
CA GLN A 120 41.84 -6.50 25.14
C GLN A 120 43.25 -7.05 25.42
N PRO A 121 44.01 -6.44 26.35
CA PRO A 121 45.31 -6.94 26.74
C PRO A 121 45.15 -8.31 27.39
N ALA A 122 45.92 -9.27 26.90
CA ALA A 122 45.88 -10.66 27.33
C ALA A 122 47.01 -10.97 28.32
N GLU A 123 46.74 -11.84 29.30
CA GLU A 123 47.77 -12.49 30.11
C GLU A 123 48.21 -13.82 29.45
N GLY A 124 49.47 -14.23 29.68
CA GLY A 124 50.01 -15.48 29.17
C GLY A 124 50.45 -15.46 27.69
N THR A 125 50.36 -16.62 27.02
CA THR A 125 50.77 -16.82 25.61
C THR A 125 49.92 -16.03 24.61
N ALA A 126 48.74 -15.56 25.00
CA ALA A 126 47.87 -14.74 24.17
C ALA A 126 48.35 -13.28 24.02
N ARG A 127 49.40 -12.86 24.76
CA ARG A 127 50.00 -11.51 24.66
C ARG A 127 50.76 -11.28 23.35
N THR A 128 51.13 -12.35 22.64
CA THR A 128 51.84 -12.27 21.35
C THR A 128 50.91 -12.23 20.14
N LYS A 129 49.59 -12.42 20.34
CA LYS A 129 48.58 -12.28 19.28
C LYS A 129 48.20 -10.82 19.05
N VAL A 130 47.82 -10.49 17.83
CA VAL A 130 47.43 -9.12 17.44
C VAL A 130 45.91 -9.01 17.25
N SER A 131 45.38 -7.79 17.25
CA SER A 131 43.98 -7.57 16.92
C SER A 131 43.67 -7.90 15.46
N ALA A 132 42.41 -8.23 15.15
CA ALA A 132 41.98 -8.51 13.77
C ALA A 132 42.26 -7.32 12.83
N LYS A 133 42.15 -6.08 13.33
CA LYS A 133 42.47 -4.86 12.57
C LYS A 133 43.97 -4.75 12.28
N ALA A 134 44.83 -5.06 13.25
CA ALA A 134 46.28 -5.05 13.05
C ALA A 134 46.72 -6.16 12.08
N PHE A 135 46.17 -7.37 12.21
CA PHE A 135 46.44 -8.48 11.29
C PHE A 135 46.00 -8.15 9.86
N ALA A 136 44.82 -7.56 9.70
CA ALA A 136 44.28 -7.15 8.40
C ALA A 136 45.17 -6.10 7.71
N ARG A 137 45.71 -5.13 8.46
CA ARG A 137 46.68 -4.15 7.95
C ARG A 137 47.97 -4.82 7.47
N LEU A 138 48.53 -5.75 8.27
CA LEU A 138 49.74 -6.49 7.90
C LEU A 138 49.53 -7.42 6.69
N ALA A 139 48.29 -7.88 6.47
CA ALA A 139 47.89 -8.75 5.39
C ALA A 139 47.31 -8.01 4.17
N GLU A 140 47.28 -6.67 4.18
CA GLU A 140 46.68 -5.84 3.11
C GLU A 140 45.26 -6.28 2.72
N CYS A 141 44.43 -6.64 3.72
CA CYS A 141 43.06 -7.13 3.50
C CYS A 141 42.04 -6.50 4.45
N SER A 142 40.74 -6.78 4.24
CA SER A 142 39.69 -6.25 5.13
C SER A 142 39.63 -7.00 6.47
N PRO A 143 39.41 -6.33 7.61
CA PRO A 143 39.19 -6.99 8.91
C PRO A 143 38.03 -7.98 8.89
N GLU A 144 37.00 -7.72 8.10
CA GLU A 144 35.86 -8.64 7.90
C GLU A 144 36.29 -9.98 7.30
N ARG A 145 37.26 -9.96 6.38
CA ARG A 145 37.80 -11.19 5.80
C ARG A 145 38.50 -12.00 6.87
N VAL A 146 39.36 -11.39 7.69
CA VAL A 146 40.04 -12.04 8.82
C VAL A 146 39.01 -12.64 9.79
N MET A 147 37.98 -11.87 10.15
CA MET A 147 36.94 -12.33 11.08
C MET A 147 36.10 -13.49 10.54
N ARG A 148 35.92 -13.62 9.22
CA ARG A 148 35.21 -14.77 8.63
C ARG A 148 35.97 -16.09 8.84
N TYR A 149 37.28 -16.05 8.66
CA TYR A 149 38.17 -17.18 8.93
C TYR A 149 38.20 -17.53 10.42
N TYR A 150 38.24 -16.51 11.28
CA TYR A 150 38.13 -16.70 12.73
C TYR A 150 36.84 -17.41 13.12
N LYS A 151 35.67 -16.92 12.65
CA LYS A 151 34.37 -17.52 12.99
C LYS A 151 34.23 -18.96 12.50
N ALA A 152 34.74 -19.26 11.31
CA ALA A 152 34.74 -20.62 10.78
C ALA A 152 35.60 -21.56 11.65
N TRP A 153 36.75 -21.09 12.13
CA TRP A 153 37.58 -21.84 13.08
C TRP A 153 36.89 -22.03 14.44
N ASP A 154 36.24 -20.99 14.96
CA ASP A 154 35.55 -20.99 16.25
C ASP A 154 34.41 -22.02 16.28
N MET A 155 33.57 -22.03 15.25
CA MET A 155 32.50 -23.04 15.10
C MET A 155 33.05 -24.47 14.99
N ALA A 156 34.15 -24.66 14.27
CA ALA A 156 34.78 -25.97 14.17
C ALA A 156 35.45 -26.41 15.49
N ALA A 157 35.91 -25.45 16.30
CA ALA A 157 36.47 -25.71 17.62
C ALA A 157 35.39 -26.09 18.63
N ASP A 158 34.21 -25.45 18.55
CA ASP A 158 33.03 -25.81 19.35
C ASP A 158 32.56 -27.26 19.07
N ASP A 159 32.66 -27.69 17.81
CA ASP A 159 32.39 -29.06 17.39
C ASP A 159 33.53 -30.05 17.73
N GLY A 160 34.63 -29.57 18.30
CA GLY A 160 35.78 -30.38 18.72
C GLY A 160 36.66 -30.88 17.57
N LEU A 161 36.52 -30.34 16.37
CA LEU A 161 37.31 -30.73 15.19
C LEU A 161 38.70 -30.10 15.17
N VAL A 162 38.83 -28.90 15.73
CA VAL A 162 40.09 -28.17 15.83
C VAL A 162 40.27 -27.60 17.25
N PRO A 163 41.50 -27.30 17.69
CA PRO A 163 41.72 -26.69 19.00
C PRO A 163 41.10 -25.29 19.11
N GLN A 164 40.66 -24.94 20.32
CA GLN A 164 40.18 -23.60 20.63
C GLN A 164 41.28 -22.55 20.45
N PHE A 165 40.88 -21.35 20.00
CA PHE A 165 41.83 -20.29 19.68
C PHE A 165 42.68 -19.84 20.87
N GLU A 166 42.20 -19.96 22.11
CA GLU A 166 42.97 -19.55 23.30
C GLU A 166 44.19 -20.44 23.57
N VAL A 167 44.14 -21.70 23.13
CA VAL A 167 45.19 -22.68 23.36
C VAL A 167 46.33 -22.54 22.35
N LEU A 168 46.03 -22.00 21.16
CA LEU A 168 47.00 -21.89 20.06
C LEU A 168 47.99 -20.76 20.28
N VAL A 169 49.27 -21.02 20.00
CA VAL A 169 50.36 -20.03 20.05
C VAL A 169 50.80 -19.65 18.63
N PRO A 170 51.19 -18.38 18.35
CA PRO A 170 51.76 -18.03 17.05
C PRO A 170 52.90 -18.99 16.63
N GLY A 171 52.80 -19.54 15.42
CA GLY A 171 53.78 -20.50 14.87
C GLY A 171 53.53 -21.96 15.22
N GLU A 172 52.52 -22.27 16.02
CA GLU A 172 52.09 -23.64 16.25
C GLU A 172 51.42 -24.22 15.00
N ASP A 173 51.80 -25.45 14.65
CA ASP A 173 51.18 -26.21 13.57
C ASP A 173 50.31 -27.31 14.19
N VAL A 174 49.09 -27.43 13.69
CA VAL A 174 48.06 -28.36 14.17
C VAL A 174 47.68 -29.29 13.02
N GLU A 175 47.35 -30.53 13.35
CA GLU A 175 46.77 -31.46 12.37
C GLU A 175 45.41 -30.95 11.91
N LEU A 176 45.32 -30.58 10.62
CA LEU A 176 44.13 -29.99 10.04
C LEU A 176 43.18 -31.09 9.57
N PRO A 177 41.86 -30.93 9.79
CA PRO A 177 40.86 -31.82 9.21
C PRO A 177 40.91 -31.84 7.67
N ASP A 178 40.17 -32.79 7.08
CA ASP A 178 40.04 -32.87 5.63
C ASP A 178 39.49 -31.56 5.03
N ALA A 179 40.01 -31.19 3.87
CA ALA A 179 39.68 -29.95 3.17
C ALA A 179 38.19 -29.87 2.79
N ASP A 180 37.54 -31.01 2.55
CA ASP A 180 36.12 -31.09 2.20
C ASP A 180 35.21 -30.62 3.34
N VAL A 181 35.66 -30.77 4.60
CA VAL A 181 34.91 -30.35 5.78
C VAL A 181 34.90 -28.83 5.95
N TRP A 182 35.91 -28.13 5.41
CA TRP A 182 36.07 -26.68 5.53
C TRP A 182 34.85 -25.91 5.01
N LEU A 183 34.25 -26.36 3.91
CA LEU A 183 33.11 -25.69 3.26
C LEU A 183 31.85 -25.68 4.13
N SER A 184 31.72 -26.61 5.07
CA SER A 184 30.62 -26.65 6.03
C SER A 184 30.69 -25.53 7.08
N TYR A 185 31.90 -25.06 7.39
CA TYR A 185 32.15 -24.04 8.42
C TYR A 185 32.45 -22.66 7.81
N TYR A 186 33.04 -22.63 6.62
CA TYR A 186 33.40 -21.40 5.94
C TYR A 186 32.30 -20.94 5.00
N THR A 187 31.32 -20.22 5.55
CA THR A 187 30.26 -19.59 4.76
C THR A 187 30.81 -18.37 4.03
N SER A 188 31.23 -18.52 2.79
CA SER A 188 31.60 -17.40 1.93
C SER A 188 30.34 -16.65 1.49
N ARG A 189 29.85 -15.68 2.27
CA ARG A 189 28.79 -14.71 1.88
C ARG A 189 27.51 -15.35 1.29
N ASN A 190 27.29 -16.67 1.45
CA ASN A 190 26.35 -17.37 0.59
C ASN A 190 24.98 -17.42 1.28
N SER A 191 24.15 -16.43 0.98
CA SER A 191 22.72 -16.45 1.33
C SER A 191 22.00 -17.67 0.73
N ALA A 192 22.58 -18.34 -0.27
CA ALA A 192 22.07 -19.53 -0.95
C ALA A 192 21.68 -20.70 -0.03
N SER A 193 22.37 -20.90 1.10
CA SER A 193 22.06 -22.00 2.02
C SER A 193 20.94 -21.67 3.02
N SER A 194 20.53 -20.41 3.12
CA SER A 194 19.41 -20.01 3.97
C SER A 194 18.07 -20.42 3.36
N VAL A 195 17.04 -20.63 4.19
CA VAL A 195 15.66 -20.92 3.72
C VAL A 195 15.19 -19.85 2.71
N ARG A 196 15.52 -18.58 2.97
CA ARG A 196 15.25 -17.46 2.06
C ARG A 196 16.01 -17.61 0.74
N GLY A 197 17.29 -17.93 0.77
CA GLY A 197 18.11 -18.09 -0.45
C GLY A 197 17.74 -19.31 -1.28
N GLN A 198 17.31 -20.40 -0.65
CA GLN A 198 16.76 -21.56 -1.33
C GLN A 198 15.46 -21.21 -2.07
N ALA A 199 14.55 -20.48 -1.42
CA ALA A 199 13.31 -20.02 -2.04
C ALA A 199 13.57 -19.08 -3.24
N ILE A 200 14.52 -18.14 -3.09
CA ILE A 200 14.91 -17.23 -4.19
C ILE A 200 15.55 -18.00 -5.34
N SER A 201 16.41 -18.98 -5.04
CA SER A 201 17.07 -19.80 -6.07
C SER A 201 16.06 -20.66 -6.83
N ALA A 202 15.11 -21.28 -6.13
CA ALA A 202 14.06 -22.09 -6.75
C ALA A 202 13.13 -21.25 -7.64
N ALA A 203 12.75 -20.04 -7.19
CA ALA A 203 11.95 -19.11 -7.99
C ALA A 203 12.73 -18.64 -9.24
N ALA A 204 14.03 -18.35 -9.10
CA ALA A 204 14.87 -17.98 -10.24
C ALA A 204 14.97 -19.11 -11.28
N GLU A 205 15.13 -20.36 -10.85
CA GLU A 205 15.18 -21.52 -11.75
C GLU A 205 13.86 -21.74 -12.49
N ALA A 206 12.72 -21.56 -11.83
CA ALA A 206 11.40 -21.66 -12.45
C ALA A 206 11.22 -20.64 -13.59
N GLU A 207 11.82 -19.45 -13.43
CA GLU A 207 11.84 -18.36 -14.43
C GLU A 207 13.01 -18.48 -15.43
N GLY A 208 13.84 -19.53 -15.35
CA GLY A 208 15.00 -19.72 -16.22
C GLY A 208 16.17 -18.75 -15.95
N ILE A 209 16.17 -18.08 -14.80
CA ILE A 209 17.20 -17.14 -14.38
C ILE A 209 18.28 -17.86 -13.58
N ARG A 210 19.55 -17.45 -13.74
CA ARG A 210 20.65 -17.99 -12.94
C ARG A 210 20.46 -17.67 -11.44
N PRO A 211 20.42 -18.67 -10.53
CA PRO A 211 20.22 -18.46 -9.09
C PRO A 211 21.17 -17.44 -8.45
N THR A 212 22.43 -17.43 -8.89
CA THR A 212 23.44 -16.50 -8.37
C THR A 212 23.06 -15.04 -8.61
N LYS A 213 22.50 -14.71 -9.79
CA LYS A 213 22.07 -13.34 -10.10
C LYS A 213 20.88 -12.92 -9.25
N ALA A 214 19.92 -13.82 -9.02
CA ALA A 214 18.76 -13.53 -8.18
C ALA A 214 19.17 -13.27 -6.71
N LEU A 215 20.12 -14.05 -6.20
CA LEU A 215 20.68 -13.84 -4.86
C LEU A 215 21.45 -12.52 -4.76
N GLU A 216 22.26 -12.17 -5.75
CA GLU A 216 22.98 -10.88 -5.80
C GLU A 216 22.03 -9.68 -5.78
N VAL A 217 20.93 -9.74 -6.55
CA VAL A 217 19.89 -8.69 -6.53
C VAL A 217 19.20 -8.64 -5.17
N ALA A 218 18.89 -9.79 -4.58
CA ALA A 218 18.22 -9.88 -3.28
C ALA A 218 19.10 -9.42 -2.10
N GLU A 219 20.42 -9.44 -2.25
CA GLU A 219 21.39 -8.91 -1.28
C GLU A 219 21.52 -7.37 -1.34
N ASN A 220 21.10 -6.74 -2.45
CA ASN A 220 21.25 -5.31 -2.69
C ASN A 220 19.90 -4.61 -2.94
N PRO A 221 19.04 -4.45 -1.91
CA PRO A 221 17.69 -3.87 -2.08
C PRO A 221 17.70 -2.40 -2.51
N THR A 222 18.76 -1.64 -2.19
CA THR A 222 18.93 -0.26 -2.64
C THR A 222 19.17 -0.18 -4.14
N ALA A 223 19.97 -1.09 -4.70
CA ALA A 223 20.20 -1.18 -6.15
C ALA A 223 18.90 -1.56 -6.89
N LEU A 224 18.14 -2.53 -6.36
CA LEU A 224 16.82 -2.89 -6.90
C LEU A 224 15.86 -1.69 -6.92
N ARG A 225 15.80 -0.93 -5.82
CA ARG A 225 14.98 0.29 -5.76
C ARG A 225 15.41 1.32 -6.80
N ALA A 226 16.72 1.53 -6.99
CA ALA A 226 17.23 2.46 -7.99
C ALA A 226 16.84 2.02 -9.42
N ALA A 227 16.91 0.72 -9.72
CA ALA A 227 16.48 0.18 -11.01
C ALA A 227 14.98 0.40 -11.26
N ILE A 228 14.13 0.11 -10.26
CA ILE A 228 12.67 0.34 -10.33
C ILE A 228 12.35 1.82 -10.59
N LEU A 229 13.10 2.74 -9.98
CA LEU A 229 12.85 4.18 -10.15
C LEU A 229 13.37 4.71 -11.49
N ALA A 230 14.41 4.09 -12.06
CA ALA A 230 15.07 4.57 -13.27
C ALA A 230 14.44 4.03 -14.56
N ASP A 231 13.84 2.83 -14.52
CA ASP A 231 13.32 2.15 -15.70
C ASP A 231 11.81 1.80 -15.56
N PRO A 232 10.95 2.35 -16.44
CA PRO A 232 9.50 2.08 -16.40
C PRO A 232 9.15 0.59 -16.55
N GLY A 233 9.83 -0.15 -17.44
CA GLY A 233 9.55 -1.56 -17.67
C GLY A 233 9.85 -2.42 -16.43
N THR A 234 10.94 -2.12 -15.74
CA THR A 234 11.29 -2.75 -14.45
C THR A 234 10.25 -2.42 -13.38
N ALA A 235 9.71 -1.20 -13.36
CA ALA A 235 8.65 -0.82 -12.44
C ALA A 235 7.35 -1.59 -12.69
N GLU A 236 6.95 -1.76 -13.95
CA GLU A 236 5.78 -2.56 -14.34
C GLU A 236 5.94 -4.03 -13.96
N ALA A 237 7.10 -4.63 -14.26
CA ALA A 237 7.40 -6.00 -13.86
C ALA A 237 7.34 -6.19 -12.34
N ALA A 238 7.89 -5.24 -11.56
CA ALA A 238 7.81 -5.26 -10.10
C ALA A 238 6.37 -5.14 -9.58
N ARG A 239 5.53 -4.30 -10.21
CA ARG A 239 4.10 -4.21 -9.88
C ARG A 239 3.36 -5.51 -10.19
N GLY A 240 3.58 -6.11 -11.36
CA GLY A 240 3.00 -7.39 -11.75
C GLY A 240 3.31 -8.49 -10.74
N ALA A 241 4.59 -8.65 -10.39
CA ALA A 241 5.04 -9.62 -9.40
C ALA A 241 4.41 -9.40 -8.00
N LEU A 242 4.21 -8.14 -7.59
CA LEU A 242 3.51 -7.82 -6.34
C LEU A 242 2.03 -8.19 -6.40
N LEU A 243 1.34 -7.93 -7.52
CA LEU A 243 -0.07 -8.29 -7.70
C LEU A 243 -0.28 -9.80 -7.71
N ASP A 244 0.60 -10.56 -8.37
CA ASP A 244 0.51 -12.03 -8.37
C ASP A 244 0.75 -12.60 -6.98
N ARG A 245 1.76 -12.09 -6.27
CA ARG A 245 1.96 -12.47 -4.87
C ARG A 245 0.79 -12.10 -3.97
N MET A 246 0.14 -10.95 -4.20
CA MET A 246 -1.06 -10.56 -3.45
C MET A 246 -2.19 -11.57 -3.65
N LYS A 247 -2.37 -12.17 -4.84
CA LYS A 247 -3.41 -13.20 -5.05
C LYS A 247 -3.17 -14.43 -4.18
N GLU A 248 -1.90 -14.78 -3.92
CA GLU A 248 -1.50 -15.98 -3.19
C GLU A 248 -1.32 -15.76 -1.68
N ASP A 249 -1.03 -14.52 -1.26
CA ASP A 249 -0.67 -14.16 0.13
C ASP A 249 -1.68 -13.15 0.76
N PRO A 250 -2.67 -13.63 1.54
CA PRO A 250 -3.64 -12.76 2.22
C PRO A 250 -3.02 -11.82 3.27
N ALA A 251 -1.85 -12.17 3.83
CA ALA A 251 -1.16 -11.31 4.78
C ALA A 251 -0.59 -10.07 4.08
N LEU A 252 -0.02 -10.25 2.88
CA LEU A 252 0.44 -9.16 2.03
C LEU A 252 -0.71 -8.24 1.60
N GLN A 253 -1.87 -8.80 1.24
CA GLN A 253 -3.07 -7.99 0.93
C GLN A 253 -3.45 -7.08 2.09
N THR A 254 -3.45 -7.63 3.31
CA THR A 254 -3.80 -6.86 4.52
C THR A 254 -2.76 -5.77 4.81
N GLU A 255 -1.47 -6.06 4.61
CA GLU A 255 -0.40 -5.07 4.77
C GLU A 255 -0.53 -3.92 3.76
N MET A 256 -0.77 -4.25 2.49
CA MET A 256 -0.99 -3.27 1.42
C MET A 256 -2.22 -2.41 1.69
N ALA A 257 -3.34 -3.00 2.09
CA ALA A 257 -4.54 -2.25 2.48
C ALA A 257 -4.24 -1.24 3.61
N ARG A 258 -3.45 -1.65 4.62
CA ARG A 258 -3.01 -0.73 5.69
C ARG A 258 -2.03 0.33 5.20
N ALA A 259 -1.18 0.03 4.23
CA ALA A 259 -0.25 1.00 3.65
C ALA A 259 -1.03 2.06 2.86
N PHE A 260 -1.98 1.65 2.01
CA PHE A 260 -2.89 2.56 1.31
C PHE A 260 -3.70 3.44 2.28
N ALA A 261 -4.22 2.85 3.36
CA ALA A 261 -4.97 3.60 4.36
C ALA A 261 -4.14 4.66 5.12
N ARG A 262 -2.81 4.49 5.19
CA ARG A 262 -1.90 5.45 5.83
C ARG A 262 -1.45 6.59 4.92
N THR A 263 -1.59 6.42 3.60
CA THR A 263 -1.17 7.42 2.62
C THR A 263 -2.41 8.06 2.01
N ASP A 264 -2.80 9.22 2.56
CA ASP A 264 -4.04 9.91 2.16
C ASP A 264 -4.13 10.19 0.66
N ASP A 265 -3.01 10.51 0.00
CA ASP A 265 -3.01 10.79 -1.43
C ASP A 265 -3.24 9.53 -2.28
N LEU A 266 -2.67 8.38 -1.87
CA LEU A 266 -2.97 7.10 -2.53
C LEU A 266 -4.42 6.68 -2.29
N LYS A 267 -4.94 6.88 -1.07
CA LYS A 267 -6.35 6.63 -0.77
C LYS A 267 -7.27 7.47 -1.66
N LYS A 268 -6.95 8.76 -1.86
CA LYS A 268 -7.70 9.65 -2.76
C LYS A 268 -7.60 9.18 -4.21
N ALA A 269 -6.41 8.85 -4.69
CA ALA A 269 -6.19 8.38 -6.06
C ALA A 269 -6.93 7.06 -6.35
N VAL A 270 -6.88 6.09 -5.44
CA VAL A 270 -7.63 4.83 -5.57
C VAL A 270 -9.13 5.10 -5.52
N ALA A 271 -9.60 6.00 -4.65
CA ALA A 271 -11.01 6.35 -4.59
C ALA A 271 -11.49 7.10 -5.85
N SER A 272 -10.67 7.95 -6.47
CA SER A 272 -11.00 8.58 -7.75
C SER A 272 -11.02 7.57 -8.90
N GLU A 273 -10.06 6.64 -8.92
CA GLU A 273 -9.98 5.58 -9.92
C GLU A 273 -11.17 4.62 -9.81
N ALA A 274 -11.52 4.18 -8.59
CA ALA A 274 -12.70 3.36 -8.35
C ALA A 274 -13.99 4.07 -8.82
N LYS A 275 -14.11 5.38 -8.55
CA LYS A 275 -15.24 6.17 -9.07
C LYS A 275 -15.26 6.26 -10.59
N ALA A 276 -14.11 6.37 -11.25
CA ALA A 276 -14.02 6.35 -12.70
C ALA A 276 -14.47 4.99 -13.26
N ALA A 277 -13.97 3.90 -12.67
CA ALA A 277 -14.35 2.54 -13.03
C ALA A 277 -15.87 2.30 -12.85
N ASP A 278 -16.46 2.78 -11.75
CA ASP A 278 -17.90 2.69 -11.51
C ASP A 278 -18.72 3.46 -12.55
N ARG A 279 -18.26 4.66 -12.93
CA ARG A 279 -18.90 5.48 -13.97
C ARG A 279 -18.84 4.80 -15.33
N ILE A 280 -17.67 4.26 -15.70
CA ILE A 280 -17.51 3.47 -16.93
C ILE A 280 -18.42 2.24 -16.88
N GLY A 281 -18.45 1.54 -15.74
CA GLY A 281 -19.32 0.38 -15.51
C GLY A 281 -20.80 0.71 -15.69
N TYR A 282 -21.25 1.87 -15.22
CA TYR A 282 -22.62 2.35 -15.44
C TYR A 282 -22.92 2.58 -16.93
N VAL A 283 -22.03 3.25 -17.67
CA VAL A 283 -22.22 3.49 -19.12
C VAL A 283 -22.20 2.17 -19.89
N ARG A 284 -21.27 1.26 -19.55
CA ARG A 284 -21.19 -0.09 -20.11
C ARG A 284 -22.45 -0.90 -19.86
N GLN A 285 -23.00 -0.85 -18.64
CA GLN A 285 -24.25 -1.52 -18.30
C GLN A 285 -25.41 -1.09 -19.20
N ILE A 286 -25.47 0.18 -19.60
CA ILE A 286 -26.52 0.72 -20.46
C ILE A 286 -26.40 0.21 -21.90
N VAL A 287 -25.18 0.09 -22.41
CA VAL A 287 -24.92 -0.45 -23.75
C VAL A 287 -25.20 -1.95 -23.80
N GLU A 288 -24.68 -2.71 -22.82
CA GLU A 288 -24.79 -4.17 -22.79
C GLU A 288 -26.20 -4.66 -22.45
N ASN A 289 -26.79 -4.15 -21.36
CA ASN A 289 -28.09 -4.63 -20.88
C ASN A 289 -29.25 -3.84 -21.47
N GLY A 290 -28.98 -2.70 -22.10
CA GLY A 290 -30.01 -1.84 -22.68
C GLY A 290 -30.99 -1.29 -21.66
N GLN A 291 -30.59 -1.19 -20.39
CA GLN A 291 -31.40 -0.77 -19.25
C GLN A 291 -30.78 0.44 -18.56
N ILE A 292 -31.61 1.37 -18.12
CA ILE A 292 -31.22 2.53 -17.32
C ILE A 292 -31.88 2.47 -15.94
N LYS A 293 -31.13 2.86 -14.91
CA LYS A 293 -31.71 3.17 -13.60
C LYS A 293 -32.17 4.62 -13.59
N THR A 294 -33.45 4.82 -13.35
CA THR A 294 -34.05 6.14 -13.19
C THR A 294 -33.68 6.73 -11.82
N PRO A 295 -33.88 8.05 -11.59
CA PRO A 295 -33.56 8.67 -10.31
C PRO A 295 -34.30 8.11 -9.09
N ALA A 296 -35.46 7.43 -9.24
CA ALA A 296 -36.13 6.72 -8.16
C ALA A 296 -35.59 5.29 -7.92
N GLY A 297 -34.61 4.84 -8.71
CA GLY A 297 -34.04 3.49 -8.64
C GLY A 297 -34.80 2.44 -9.44
N GLN A 298 -35.73 2.82 -10.32
CA GLN A 298 -36.45 1.90 -11.18
C GLN A 298 -35.62 1.57 -12.43
N THR A 299 -35.52 0.30 -12.78
CA THR A 299 -34.86 -0.13 -14.01
C THR A 299 -35.84 -0.10 -15.17
N VAL A 300 -35.56 0.70 -16.20
CA VAL A 300 -36.39 0.86 -17.39
C VAL A 300 -35.56 0.60 -18.64
N ALA A 301 -36.18 0.16 -19.74
CA ALA A 301 -35.50 0.00 -21.00
C ALA A 301 -34.95 1.35 -21.50
N ALA A 302 -33.67 1.36 -21.85
CA ALA A 302 -33.00 2.55 -22.36
C ALA A 302 -33.60 2.96 -23.74
N PRO A 303 -33.88 4.24 -23.97
CA PRO A 303 -34.18 4.75 -25.31
C PRO A 303 -33.03 4.45 -26.28
N ALA A 304 -33.34 4.27 -27.57
CA ALA A 304 -32.34 3.94 -28.59
C ALA A 304 -31.27 5.04 -28.73
N GLU A 305 -31.67 6.31 -28.64
CA GLU A 305 -30.77 7.47 -28.68
C GLU A 305 -29.79 7.48 -27.51
N LEU A 306 -30.24 7.06 -26.33
CA LEU A 306 -29.42 7.00 -25.13
C LEU A 306 -28.37 5.90 -25.22
N ARG A 307 -28.73 4.72 -25.76
CA ARG A 307 -27.75 3.65 -26.01
C ARG A 307 -26.68 4.07 -27.02
N ALA A 308 -27.08 4.74 -28.10
CA ALA A 308 -26.14 5.20 -29.12
C ALA A 308 -25.17 6.28 -28.61
N GLU A 309 -25.60 7.14 -27.68
CA GLU A 309 -24.70 8.09 -27.01
C GLU A 309 -23.74 7.38 -26.05
N ALA A 310 -24.25 6.45 -25.25
CA ALA A 310 -23.43 5.66 -24.32
C ALA A 310 -22.36 4.84 -25.07
N GLU A 311 -22.70 4.25 -26.21
CA GLU A 311 -21.75 3.51 -27.07
C GLU A 311 -20.64 4.42 -27.60
N ARG A 312 -20.99 5.62 -28.08
CA ARG A 312 -19.98 6.61 -28.54
C ARG A 312 -19.00 6.99 -27.44
N HIS A 313 -19.48 7.21 -26.22
CA HIS A 313 -18.61 7.53 -25.09
C HIS A 313 -17.72 6.35 -24.68
N LEU A 314 -18.24 5.12 -24.70
CA LEU A 314 -17.40 3.95 -24.41
C LEU A 314 -16.32 3.72 -25.46
N SER A 315 -16.65 3.85 -26.75
CA SER A 315 -15.65 3.72 -27.81
C SER A 315 -14.51 4.73 -27.65
N LEU A 316 -14.84 5.96 -27.24
CA LEU A 316 -13.83 6.99 -26.99
C LEU A 316 -12.96 6.65 -25.76
N ILE A 317 -13.57 6.12 -24.69
CA ILE A 317 -12.85 5.68 -23.49
C ILE A 317 -11.94 4.48 -23.79
N ASP A 318 -12.39 3.53 -24.62
CA ASP A 318 -11.60 2.36 -25.00
C ASP A 318 -10.42 2.71 -25.95
N GLU A 319 -10.48 3.87 -26.64
CA GLU A 319 -9.39 4.39 -27.48
C GLU A 319 -8.32 5.18 -26.70
N LEU A 320 -8.58 5.51 -25.41
CA LEU A 320 -7.63 6.22 -24.55
C LEU A 320 -6.66 5.23 -23.89
N ASP A 321 -5.37 5.37 -24.18
CA ASP A 321 -4.31 4.53 -23.58
C ASP A 321 -3.93 4.96 -22.15
N ASP A 322 -4.27 6.19 -21.73
CA ASP A 322 -3.87 6.76 -20.43
C ASP A 322 -5.02 6.78 -19.39
N SER A 323 -4.78 6.17 -18.22
CA SER A 323 -5.76 6.07 -17.14
C SER A 323 -6.11 7.42 -16.48
N GLU A 324 -5.20 8.40 -16.50
CA GLU A 324 -5.48 9.73 -15.95
C GLU A 324 -6.50 10.51 -16.80
N GLU A 325 -6.42 10.44 -18.13
CA GLU A 325 -7.40 11.06 -19.02
C GLU A 325 -8.74 10.31 -18.98
N ALA A 326 -8.70 8.98 -18.87
CA ALA A 326 -9.90 8.14 -18.80
C ALA A 326 -10.85 8.54 -17.66
N GLY A 327 -10.34 9.05 -16.54
CA GLY A 327 -11.16 9.47 -15.40
C GLY A 327 -12.05 10.70 -15.67
N GLU A 328 -11.52 11.70 -16.39
CA GLU A 328 -12.27 12.90 -16.78
C GLU A 328 -13.35 12.54 -17.81
N TRP A 329 -12.97 11.77 -18.83
CA TRP A 329 -13.89 11.26 -19.85
C TRP A 329 -14.98 10.35 -19.28
N ALA A 330 -14.66 9.51 -18.29
CA ALA A 330 -15.66 8.72 -17.55
C ALA A 330 -16.67 9.60 -16.81
N GLY A 331 -16.23 10.73 -16.25
CA GLY A 331 -17.09 11.74 -15.65
C GLY A 331 -18.05 12.37 -16.65
N GLU A 332 -17.51 12.86 -17.77
CA GLU A 332 -18.31 13.49 -18.83
C GLU A 332 -19.32 12.52 -19.44
N ALA A 333 -18.91 11.29 -19.74
CA ALA A 333 -19.77 10.23 -20.25
C ALA A 333 -20.92 9.93 -19.27
N TYR A 334 -20.60 9.76 -17.99
CA TYR A 334 -21.60 9.50 -16.97
C TYR A 334 -22.60 10.65 -16.84
N ASP A 335 -22.13 11.90 -16.76
CA ASP A 335 -22.99 13.07 -16.61
C ASP A 335 -23.86 13.31 -17.84
N ALA A 336 -23.33 13.11 -19.05
CA ALA A 336 -24.07 13.20 -20.30
C ALA A 336 -25.20 12.15 -20.36
N VAL A 337 -24.87 10.88 -20.05
CA VAL A 337 -25.84 9.78 -20.06
C VAL A 337 -26.89 9.98 -18.95
N LYS A 338 -26.50 10.38 -17.75
CA LYS A 338 -27.42 10.67 -16.64
C LYS A 338 -28.34 11.86 -16.95
N GLY A 339 -27.83 12.90 -17.60
CA GLY A 339 -28.62 14.02 -18.09
C GLY A 339 -29.64 13.60 -19.15
N LEU A 340 -29.28 12.66 -20.03
CA LEU A 340 -30.22 12.05 -20.98
C LEU A 340 -31.27 11.19 -20.30
N VAL A 341 -30.91 10.39 -19.28
CA VAL A 341 -31.87 9.64 -18.46
C VAL A 341 -32.89 10.60 -17.83
N ALA A 342 -32.42 11.68 -17.19
CA ALA A 342 -33.31 12.64 -16.53
C ALA A 342 -34.30 13.28 -17.51
N ARG A 343 -33.83 13.67 -18.71
CA ARG A 343 -34.69 14.20 -19.77
C ARG A 343 -35.71 13.18 -20.27
N ALA A 344 -35.27 11.94 -20.56
CA ALA A 344 -36.16 10.87 -20.99
C ALA A 344 -37.26 10.57 -19.97
N VAL A 345 -36.92 10.63 -18.67
CA VAL A 345 -37.88 10.49 -17.57
C VAL A 345 -38.89 11.64 -17.55
N GLU A 346 -38.44 12.88 -17.75
CA GLU A 346 -39.31 14.05 -17.74
C GLU A 346 -40.26 14.10 -18.95
N GLU A 347 -39.80 13.64 -20.11
CA GLU A 347 -40.61 13.62 -21.33
C GLU A 347 -41.73 12.56 -21.26
N ASP A 348 -41.56 11.46 -20.52
CA ASP A 348 -42.60 10.44 -20.33
C ASP A 348 -43.53 10.75 -19.12
N PRO A 349 -44.81 11.11 -19.35
CA PRO A 349 -45.74 11.44 -18.28
C PRO A 349 -46.06 10.24 -17.38
N THR A 350 -46.07 9.02 -17.94
CA THR A 350 -46.39 7.81 -17.20
C THR A 350 -45.24 7.42 -16.28
N LEU A 351 -44.02 7.57 -16.76
CA LEU A 351 -42.80 7.31 -16.02
C LEU A 351 -42.60 8.35 -14.91
N ARG A 352 -42.94 9.63 -15.14
CA ARG A 352 -42.96 10.64 -14.05
C ARG A 352 -43.87 10.28 -12.88
N VAL A 353 -45.06 9.75 -13.16
CA VAL A 353 -45.99 9.35 -12.09
C VAL A 353 -45.46 8.12 -11.35
N GLN A 354 -44.90 7.15 -12.08
CA GLN A 354 -44.25 5.98 -11.48
C GLN A 354 -43.05 6.38 -10.62
N GLU A 355 -42.18 7.27 -11.09
CA GLU A 355 -41.05 7.84 -10.36
C GLU A 355 -41.48 8.50 -9.04
N ARG A 356 -42.49 9.37 -9.09
CA ARG A 356 -43.02 10.03 -7.88
C ARG A 356 -43.57 9.02 -6.88
N ARG A 357 -44.27 8.00 -7.37
CA ARG A 357 -44.80 6.92 -6.56
C ARG A 357 -43.68 6.11 -5.92
N THR A 358 -42.69 5.67 -6.70
CA THR A 358 -41.53 4.90 -6.22
C THR A 358 -40.72 5.70 -5.21
N LYS A 359 -40.44 6.99 -5.46
CA LYS A 359 -39.77 7.87 -4.49
C LYS A 359 -40.55 7.97 -3.18
N PHE A 360 -41.87 8.13 -3.26
CA PHE A 360 -42.74 8.18 -2.09
C PHE A 360 -42.66 6.86 -1.28
N TYR A 361 -42.81 5.70 -1.93
CA TYR A 361 -42.72 4.41 -1.23
C TYR A 361 -41.32 4.16 -0.65
N ASN A 362 -40.26 4.47 -1.37
CA ASN A 362 -38.89 4.33 -0.88
C ASN A 362 -38.64 5.23 0.34
N SER A 363 -39.14 6.46 0.33
CA SER A 363 -39.05 7.37 1.48
C SER A 363 -39.81 6.85 2.69
N LEU A 364 -41.00 6.26 2.47
CA LEU A 364 -41.82 5.68 3.52
C LEU A 364 -41.17 4.43 4.12
N GLN A 365 -40.64 3.53 3.28
CA GLN A 365 -39.95 2.33 3.73
C GLN A 365 -38.68 2.67 4.55
N LYS A 366 -37.90 3.67 4.10
CA LYS A 366 -36.74 4.16 4.87
C LYS A 366 -37.15 4.72 6.23
N ALA A 367 -38.21 5.54 6.26
CA ALA A 367 -38.73 6.08 7.51
C ALA A 367 -39.19 4.94 8.45
N THR A 368 -39.94 3.96 7.95
CA THR A 368 -40.35 2.78 8.72
C THR A 368 -39.16 2.01 9.30
N LYS A 369 -38.12 1.77 8.50
CA LYS A 369 -36.91 1.08 8.97
C LYS A 369 -36.21 1.85 10.11
N VAL A 370 -36.09 3.17 9.96
CA VAL A 370 -35.54 4.04 11.02
C VAL A 370 -36.37 3.94 12.30
N PHE A 371 -37.69 3.84 12.22
CA PHE A 371 -38.54 3.64 13.41
C PHE A 371 -38.41 2.25 14.04
N GLU A 372 -38.19 1.21 13.24
CA GLU A 372 -37.93 -0.14 13.75
C GLU A 372 -36.56 -0.23 14.45
N GLU A 373 -35.56 0.49 13.94
CA GLU A 373 -34.22 0.60 14.54
C GLU A 373 -34.19 1.52 15.77
N LEU A 374 -35.21 2.39 15.95
CA LEU A 374 -35.39 3.23 17.12
C LEU A 374 -35.91 2.38 18.30
N THR A 375 -35.10 1.42 18.73
CA THR A 375 -35.36 0.61 19.92
C THR A 375 -35.11 1.46 21.16
N LEU A 376 -36.17 1.74 21.93
CA LEU A 376 -36.10 2.55 23.15
C LEU A 376 -35.50 1.78 24.35
N ASP A 377 -35.01 0.57 24.12
CA ASP A 377 -34.42 -0.29 25.14
C ASP A 377 -33.17 0.34 25.76
N GLU A 378 -32.30 0.95 24.95
CA GLU A 378 -31.10 1.68 25.42
C GLU A 378 -31.46 2.96 26.21
N VAL A 379 -32.51 3.66 25.79
CA VAL A 379 -33.00 4.89 26.46
C VAL A 379 -33.59 4.58 27.84
N LEU A 380 -34.25 3.43 27.98
CA LEU A 380 -34.81 2.93 29.24
C LEU A 380 -33.74 2.43 30.22
N GLU A 381 -32.61 1.93 29.74
CA GLU A 381 -31.50 1.43 30.58
C GLU A 381 -30.56 2.54 31.07
N GLU A 382 -30.32 3.58 30.26
CA GLU A 382 -29.34 4.64 30.56
C GLU A 382 -29.95 5.94 31.13
N GLU A 383 -31.26 5.99 31.40
CA GLU A 383 -31.97 7.18 31.90
C GLU A 383 -31.74 8.45 31.04
N ILE A 384 -31.50 8.31 29.73
CA ILE A 384 -31.21 9.45 28.82
C ILE A 384 -32.49 10.21 28.41
N PHE A 385 -33.50 10.29 29.27
CA PHE A 385 -34.77 10.93 28.93
C PHE A 385 -34.65 12.46 28.96
N GLU A 386 -34.65 13.08 27.78
CA GLU A 386 -34.80 14.52 27.58
C GLU A 386 -36.25 14.85 27.14
N ASP A 387 -36.84 15.90 27.74
CA ASP A 387 -38.22 16.33 27.46
C ASP A 387 -38.45 16.68 25.97
N ASP A 388 -37.42 17.13 25.24
CA ASP A 388 -37.49 17.46 23.80
C ASP A 388 -37.72 16.21 22.93
N MET A 389 -37.33 15.01 23.40
CA MET A 389 -37.53 13.78 22.63
C MET A 389 -39.01 13.40 22.50
N LEU A 390 -39.78 13.55 23.58
CA LEU A 390 -41.24 13.34 23.55
C LEU A 390 -41.91 14.37 22.62
N GLN A 391 -41.50 15.63 22.72
CA GLN A 391 -42.04 16.69 21.87
C GLN A 391 -41.78 16.45 20.37
N ARG A 392 -40.59 15.93 20.01
CA ARG A 392 -40.26 15.54 18.63
C ARG A 392 -41.07 14.35 18.14
N LEU A 393 -41.32 13.35 18.98
CA LEU A 393 -42.16 12.20 18.62
C LEU A 393 -43.63 12.60 18.42
N GLU A 394 -44.15 13.49 19.26
CA GLU A 394 -45.52 14.02 19.12
C GLU A 394 -45.68 14.87 17.85
N ALA A 395 -44.73 15.77 17.57
CA ALA A 395 -44.72 16.58 16.35
C ALA A 395 -44.67 15.70 15.08
N LEU A 396 -43.90 14.61 15.13
CA LEU A 396 -43.84 13.62 14.06
C LEU A 396 -45.17 12.85 13.91
N GLN A 397 -45.79 12.42 15.01
CA GLN A 397 -47.11 11.78 14.98
C GLN A 397 -48.15 12.68 14.32
N GLU A 398 -48.15 13.97 14.63
CA GLU A 398 -49.04 14.95 14.01
C GLU A 398 -48.79 15.09 12.50
N ALA A 399 -47.52 15.18 12.09
CA ALA A 399 -47.13 15.24 10.68
C ALA A 399 -47.58 14.00 9.91
N ILE A 400 -47.38 12.79 10.47
CA ILE A 400 -47.83 11.52 9.86
C ILE A 400 -49.37 11.50 9.75
N SER A 401 -50.08 11.92 10.80
CA SER A 401 -51.54 11.98 10.81
C SER A 401 -52.10 12.94 9.75
N SER A 402 -51.42 14.07 9.53
CA SER A 402 -51.72 15.02 8.45
C SER A 402 -51.49 14.40 7.06
N CYS A 403 -50.37 13.71 6.85
CA CYS A 403 -50.07 12.97 5.62
C CYS A 403 -51.12 11.88 5.32
N ILE A 404 -51.54 11.12 6.32
CA ILE A 404 -52.61 10.11 6.16
C ILE A 404 -53.93 10.77 5.77
N SER A 405 -54.27 11.89 6.41
CA SER A 405 -55.52 12.62 6.14
C SER A 405 -55.56 13.19 4.73
N THR A 406 -54.45 13.73 4.24
CA THR A 406 -54.32 14.23 2.86
C THR A 406 -54.41 13.09 1.84
N LEU A 407 -53.74 11.96 2.07
CA LEU A 407 -53.86 10.77 1.22
C LEU A 407 -55.28 10.20 1.19
N ARG A 408 -55.96 10.11 2.34
CA ARG A 408 -57.37 9.67 2.41
C ARG A 408 -58.27 10.59 1.59
N ARG A 409 -58.11 11.91 1.74
CA ARG A 409 -58.89 12.90 0.98
C ARG A 409 -58.64 12.79 -0.52
N ALA A 410 -57.39 12.59 -0.93
CA ALA A 410 -57.04 12.36 -2.33
C ALA A 410 -57.63 11.05 -2.87
N SER A 411 -57.62 9.97 -2.08
CA SER A 411 -58.18 8.67 -2.47
C SER A 411 -59.71 8.66 -2.60
N THR A 412 -60.40 9.55 -1.88
CA THR A 412 -61.87 9.70 -1.97
C THR A 412 -62.32 10.67 -3.06
N ALA A 413 -61.40 11.49 -3.59
CA ALA A 413 -61.67 12.47 -4.63
C ALA A 413 -61.34 11.97 -6.05
N SER A 414 -60.62 10.85 -6.15
CA SER A 414 -60.40 10.07 -7.37
C SER A 414 -61.46 9.00 -7.51
#